data_AF-A0A2W2AKA4-F1
#
_entry.id   AF-A0A2W2AKA4-F1
#
_cell.length_a   1.000
_cell.length_b   1.000
_cell.length_c   1.000
_cell.angle_alpha   90.00
_cell.angle_beta   90.00
_cell.angle_gamma   90.00
#
_symmetry.space_group_name_H-M   'P 1'
#
loop_
_entity.id
_entity.type
_entity.pdbx_description
1 polymer ?
#
loop_
_entity_poly.entity_id
_entity_poly.type
_entity_poly.pdbx_seq_one_letter_code
_entity_poly.pdbx_strand_id
1 'polypeptide(L)'
;MSKEYFVYILECRDKSYYTGITEDLTKRTYDHNDGRDSLCYTYSRRPVTLKYFCRFMDPRQAIAFEKQIKGWSRKKKEALINENIDLLRKLAECKNESSHQNKGIDDSQHNKCS
;
A
#
# COMPACT_ATOMS: atom_id res chain seq x y z
N MET A 1 -22.93 11.97 19.85
CA MET A 1 -22.77 11.38 18.50
C MET A 1 -21.34 10.89 18.37
N SER A 2 -21.14 9.59 18.22
CA SER A 2 -19.82 9.00 18.01
C SER A 2 -19.34 9.34 16.61
N LYS A 3 -18.12 9.85 16.46
CA LYS A 3 -17.52 10.09 15.15
C LYS A 3 -16.88 8.80 14.63
N GLU A 4 -17.16 8.47 13.38
CA GLU A 4 -16.55 7.33 12.70
C GLU A 4 -15.44 7.81 11.76
N TYR A 5 -14.33 7.08 11.75
CA TYR A 5 -13.18 7.34 10.91
C TYR A 5 -12.94 6.14 10.00
N PHE A 6 -12.71 6.40 8.73
CA PHE A 6 -12.47 5.38 7.71
C PHE A 6 -11.06 5.51 7.19
N VAL A 7 -10.28 4.43 7.32
CA VAL A 7 -8.99 4.28 6.63
C VAL A 7 -9.26 3.51 5.35
N TYR A 8 -8.77 4.00 4.21
CA TYR A 8 -9.07 3.42 2.91
C TYR A 8 -7.83 3.28 2.03
N ILE A 9 -7.92 2.35 1.08
CA ILE A 9 -6.93 2.11 0.02
C ILE A 9 -7.65 2.24 -1.34
N LEU A 10 -7.19 3.19 -2.15
CA LEU A 10 -7.60 3.34 -3.54
C LEU A 10 -6.52 2.78 -4.45
N GLU A 11 -6.92 2.07 -5.49
CA GLU A 11 -6.08 1.75 -6.63
C GLU A 11 -6.34 2.75 -7.74
N CYS A 12 -5.28 3.44 -8.15
CA CYS A 12 -5.27 4.34 -9.30
C CYS A 12 -5.07 3.56 -10.61
N ARG A 13 -5.34 4.19 -11.76
CA ARG A 13 -5.18 3.58 -13.09
C ARG A 13 -3.77 3.04 -13.36
N ASP A 14 -2.75 3.67 -12.81
CA ASP A 14 -1.34 3.27 -12.91
C ASP A 14 -0.96 2.09 -11.98
N LYS A 15 -1.96 1.45 -11.36
CA LYS A 15 -1.80 0.41 -10.34
C LYS A 15 -1.08 0.90 -9.09
N SER A 16 -0.98 2.21 -8.86
CA SER A 16 -0.48 2.75 -7.59
C SER A 16 -1.56 2.68 -6.51
N TYR A 17 -1.13 2.50 -5.26
CA TYR A 17 -2.03 2.48 -4.11
C TYR A 17 -1.95 3.79 -3.36
N TYR A 18 -3.07 4.48 -3.23
CA TYR A 18 -3.23 5.66 -2.40
C TYR A 18 -3.95 5.28 -1.10
N THR A 19 -3.41 5.73 0.03
CA THR A 19 -3.98 5.46 1.35
C THR A 19 -4.29 6.75 2.07
N GLY A 20 -5.41 6.80 2.77
CA GLY A 20 -5.79 7.97 3.53
C GLY A 20 -6.84 7.67 4.59
N ILE A 21 -7.15 8.69 5.39
CA ILE A 21 -8.23 8.66 6.37
C ILE A 21 -9.30 9.67 5.99
N THR A 22 -10.56 9.38 6.30
CA THR A 22 -11.67 10.32 6.11
C THR A 22 -12.82 9.98 7.04
N GLU A 23 -13.69 10.95 7.32
CA GLU A 23 -14.95 10.72 8.05
C GLU A 23 -16.06 10.27 7.09
N ASP A 24 -15.92 10.52 5.77
CA ASP A 24 -16.91 10.16 4.75
C ASP A 24 -16.23 9.56 3.51
N LEU A 25 -16.19 8.23 3.46
CA LEU A 25 -15.56 7.46 2.40
C LEU A 25 -16.25 7.60 1.04
N THR A 26 -17.58 7.58 1.05
CA THR A 26 -18.39 7.60 -0.17
C THR A 26 -18.23 8.93 -0.86
N LYS A 27 -18.39 10.03 -0.11
CA LYS A 27 -18.20 11.38 -0.64
C LYS A 27 -16.78 11.60 -1.14
N ARG A 28 -15.78 11.13 -0.39
CA ARG A 28 -14.36 11.27 -0.78
C ARG A 28 -14.04 10.50 -2.07
N THR A 29 -14.56 9.28 -2.22
CA THR A 29 -14.32 8.46 -3.42
C THR A 29 -15.03 9.03 -4.64
N TYR A 30 -16.25 9.56 -4.45
CA TYR A 30 -16.97 10.28 -5.48
C TYR A 30 -16.22 11.53 -5.92
N ASP A 31 -15.83 12.41 -4.98
CA ASP A 31 -15.11 13.66 -5.27
C ASP A 31 -13.79 13.40 -6.04
N HIS A 32 -13.09 12.30 -5.71
CA HIS A 32 -11.88 11.87 -6.41
C HIS A 32 -12.13 11.36 -7.83
N ASN A 33 -13.25 10.69 -8.11
CA ASN A 33 -13.58 10.21 -9.45
C ASN A 33 -14.17 11.33 -10.33
N ASP A 34 -15.03 12.17 -9.75
CA ASP A 34 -15.58 13.38 -10.37
C ASP A 34 -14.44 14.36 -10.75
N GLY A 35 -13.35 14.35 -9.98
CA GLY A 35 -12.19 15.22 -10.18
C GLY A 35 -12.50 16.66 -9.86
N ARG A 36 -13.22 16.90 -8.78
CA ARG A 36 -13.57 18.26 -8.34
C ARG A 36 -12.35 19.11 -8.01
N ASP A 37 -11.24 18.48 -7.65
CA ASP A 37 -10.00 19.14 -7.29
C ASP A 37 -8.89 18.75 -8.26
N SER A 38 -8.50 19.69 -9.12
CA SER A 38 -7.44 19.53 -10.11
C SER A 38 -6.04 19.43 -9.50
N LEU A 39 -5.88 19.85 -8.23
CA LEU A 39 -4.62 19.79 -7.49
C LEU A 39 -4.46 18.47 -6.72
N CYS A 40 -5.50 17.64 -6.64
CA CYS A 40 -5.44 16.36 -5.95
C CYS A 40 -4.53 15.36 -6.70
N TYR A 41 -3.72 14.62 -5.94
CA TYR A 41 -2.79 13.60 -6.46
C TYR A 41 -3.47 12.54 -7.35
N THR A 42 -4.73 12.23 -7.04
CA THR A 42 -5.59 11.27 -7.73
C THR A 42 -6.22 11.84 -9.01
N TYR A 43 -6.25 13.16 -9.20
CA TYR A 43 -6.93 13.82 -10.32
C TYR A 43 -6.41 13.40 -11.69
N SER A 44 -5.08 13.29 -11.85
CA SER A 44 -4.45 12.83 -13.09
C SER A 44 -4.40 11.31 -13.25
N ARG A 45 -4.76 10.55 -12.19
CA ARG A 45 -4.64 9.07 -12.14
C ARG A 45 -5.98 8.34 -12.09
N ARG A 46 -7.04 9.04 -12.47
CA ARG A 46 -8.40 8.50 -12.60
C ARG A 46 -8.51 7.49 -13.75
N PRO A 47 -9.44 6.52 -13.67
CA PRO A 47 -10.37 6.28 -12.56
C PRO A 47 -9.66 5.68 -11.33
N VAL A 48 -10.15 6.02 -10.13
CA VAL A 48 -9.69 5.41 -8.88
C VAL A 48 -10.72 4.40 -8.38
N THR A 49 -10.25 3.22 -7.99
CA THR A 49 -11.09 2.14 -7.49
C THR A 49 -10.86 1.95 -6.01
N LEU A 50 -11.92 2.00 -5.21
CA LEU A 50 -11.83 1.61 -3.80
C LEU A 50 -11.55 0.11 -3.71
N LYS A 51 -10.42 -0.25 -3.11
CA LYS A 51 -10.01 -1.66 -2.96
C LYS A 51 -10.19 -2.18 -1.55
N TYR A 52 -10.03 -1.33 -0.55
CA TYR A 52 -10.18 -1.72 0.85
C TYR A 52 -10.58 -0.52 1.69
N PHE A 53 -11.39 -0.75 2.73
CA PHE A 53 -11.68 0.23 3.75
C PHE A 53 -11.85 -0.44 5.11
N CYS A 54 -11.54 0.30 6.18
CA CYS A 54 -11.72 -0.15 7.54
C CYS A 54 -12.24 1.00 8.40
N ARG A 55 -13.18 0.70 9.30
CA ARG A 55 -13.86 1.67 10.15
C ARG A 55 -13.31 1.64 11.57
N PHE A 56 -13.10 2.82 12.14
CA PHE A 56 -12.61 3.05 13.50
C PHE A 56 -13.50 4.05 14.22
N MET A 57 -13.69 3.84 15.52
CA MET A 57 -14.40 4.78 16.41
C MET A 57 -13.44 5.79 17.07
N ASP A 58 -12.14 5.46 17.07
CA ASP A 58 -11.09 6.28 17.67
C ASP A 58 -10.16 6.80 16.56
N PRO A 59 -10.01 8.14 16.44
CA PRO A 59 -9.12 8.73 15.45
C PRO A 59 -7.65 8.32 15.66
N ARG A 60 -7.22 8.04 16.90
CA ARG A 60 -5.84 7.60 17.18
C ARG A 60 -5.58 6.22 16.59
N GLN A 61 -6.55 5.32 16.68
CA GLN A 61 -6.46 3.99 16.07
C GLN A 61 -6.43 4.09 14.54
N ALA A 62 -7.29 4.94 13.95
CA ALA A 62 -7.28 5.18 12.50
C ALA A 62 -5.93 5.71 12.00
N ILE A 63 -5.33 6.68 12.71
CA ILE A 63 -4.03 7.25 12.37
C ILE A 63 -2.91 6.22 12.53
N ALA A 64 -2.93 5.42 13.60
CA ALA A 64 -1.94 4.36 13.80
C ALA A 64 -2.00 3.31 12.68
N PHE A 65 -3.21 2.91 12.29
CA PHE A 65 -3.44 1.96 11.21
C PHE A 65 -3.03 2.51 9.83
N GLU A 66 -3.35 3.77 9.53
CA GLU A 66 -2.90 4.43 8.29
C GLU A 66 -1.37 4.45 8.19
N LYS A 67 -0.68 4.84 9.27
CA LYS A 67 0.79 4.84 9.32
C LYS A 67 1.36 3.44 9.09
N GLN A 68 0.74 2.43 9.69
CA GLN A 68 1.14 1.02 9.51
C GLN A 68 1.00 0.59 8.04
N ILE A 69 -0.16 0.81 7.43
CA ILE A 69 -0.40 0.46 6.01
C ILE A 69 0.53 1.26 5.09
N LYS A 70 0.78 2.54 5.37
CA LYS A 70 1.62 3.40 4.53
C LYS A 70 3.02 2.80 4.36
N GLY A 71 3.59 2.23 5.42
CA GLY A 71 4.87 1.53 5.41
C GLY A 71 4.85 0.10 4.84
N TRP A 72 3.69 -0.45 4.52
CA TRP A 72 3.61 -1.81 3.96
C TRP A 72 4.06 -1.88 2.51
N SER A 73 4.72 -2.99 2.19
CA SER A 73 5.03 -3.35 0.81
C SER A 73 3.75 -3.57 0.01
N ARG A 74 3.87 -3.43 -1.32
CA ARG A 74 2.77 -3.68 -2.26
C ARG A 74 2.07 -5.03 -2.01
N LYS A 75 2.86 -6.10 -1.81
CA LYS A 75 2.36 -7.47 -1.56
C LYS A 75 1.52 -7.57 -0.27
N LYS A 76 1.91 -6.87 0.80
CA LYS A 76 1.14 -6.83 2.05
C LYS A 76 -0.20 -6.13 1.87
N LYS A 77 -0.22 -5.01 1.12
CA LYS A 77 -1.46 -4.30 0.78
C LYS A 77 -2.37 -5.17 -0.08
N GLU A 78 -1.83 -5.87 -1.06
CA GLU A 78 -2.59 -6.82 -1.90
C GLU A 78 -3.15 -7.99 -1.09
N ALA A 79 -2.38 -8.55 -0.15
CA ALA A 79 -2.87 -9.57 0.77
C ALA A 79 -4.04 -9.06 1.61
N LEU A 80 -3.97 -7.82 2.11
CA LEU A 80 -5.05 -7.18 2.86
C LEU A 80 -6.29 -6.94 1.99
N ILE A 81 -6.11 -6.42 0.77
CA ILE A 81 -7.20 -6.15 -0.20
C ILE A 81 -7.93 -7.44 -0.56
N ASN A 82 -7.20 -8.54 -0.75
CA ASN A 82 -7.76 -9.85 -1.09
C ASN A 82 -8.28 -10.62 0.15
N GLU A 83 -8.33 -9.99 1.32
CA GLU A 83 -8.71 -10.61 2.60
C GLU A 83 -7.91 -11.88 2.94
N ASN A 84 -6.71 -12.02 2.38
CA ASN A 84 -5.86 -13.17 2.55
C ASN A 84 -4.99 -13.00 3.81
N ILE A 85 -5.60 -13.27 4.96
CA ILE A 85 -4.97 -13.13 6.28
C ILE A 85 -3.76 -14.06 6.44
N ASP A 86 -3.80 -15.25 5.86
CA ASP A 86 -2.69 -16.20 5.89
C ASP A 86 -1.44 -15.66 5.19
N LEU A 87 -1.61 -15.11 3.98
CA LEU A 87 -0.53 -14.48 3.25
C LEU A 87 -0.04 -13.22 3.97
N LEU A 88 -0.96 -12.42 4.54
CA LEU A 88 -0.60 -11.24 5.31
C LEU A 88 0.27 -11.60 6.52
N ARG A 89 -0.09 -12.66 7.27
CA ARG A 89 0.70 -13.20 8.38
C ARG A 89 2.09 -13.64 7.93
N LYS A 90 2.16 -14.45 6.87
CA LYS A 90 3.45 -14.90 6.29
C LYS A 90 4.35 -13.76 5.83
N LEU A 91 3.77 -12.68 5.29
CA LEU A 91 4.52 -11.50 4.88
C LEU A 91 4.91 -10.61 6.08
N ALA A 92 4.12 -10.63 7.15
CA ALA A 92 4.37 -9.90 8.39
C ALA A 92 5.44 -10.55 9.27
N GLU A 93 5.62 -11.87 9.16
CA GLU A 93 6.78 -12.58 9.68
C GLU A 93 8.04 -12.04 9.00
N CYS A 94 8.73 -11.13 9.69
CA CYS A 94 10.06 -10.69 9.29
C CYS A 94 10.99 -11.90 9.29
N LYS A 95 11.26 -12.48 8.12
CA LYS A 95 12.51 -13.20 7.91
C LYS A 95 13.61 -12.15 7.95
N ASN A 96 14.18 -11.95 9.13
CA ASN A 96 15.39 -11.17 9.34
C ASN A 96 16.58 -11.94 8.74
N GLU A 97 16.54 -12.22 7.45
CA GLU A 97 17.69 -12.73 6.71
C GLU A 97 18.17 -11.58 5.84
N SER A 98 18.96 -10.70 6.46
CA SER A 98 19.88 -9.83 5.76
C SER A 98 20.88 -10.70 4.99
N SER A 99 20.48 -11.26 3.85
CA SER A 99 21.42 -11.86 2.91
C SER A 99 22.10 -10.73 2.14
N HIS A 100 23.15 -10.15 2.73
CA HIS A 100 24.22 -9.57 1.93
C HIS A 100 24.73 -10.70 1.03
N GLN A 101 24.32 -10.71 -0.25
CA GLN A 101 24.98 -11.55 -1.24
C GLN A 101 26.36 -10.95 -1.48
N ASN A 102 27.35 -11.44 -0.74
CA ASN A 102 28.75 -11.21 -1.06
C ASN A 102 29.00 -11.98 -2.36
N LYS A 103 29.03 -11.28 -3.50
CA LYS A 103 29.48 -11.87 -4.76
C LYS A 103 30.98 -12.14 -4.59
N GLY A 104 31.33 -13.37 -4.24
CA GLY A 104 32.69 -13.87 -4.36
C GLY A 104 33.14 -13.65 -5.80
N ILE A 105 34.19 -12.85 -5.96
CA ILE A 105 34.96 -12.79 -7.20
C ILE A 105 35.76 -14.10 -7.19
N ASP A 106 35.28 -15.10 -7.92
CA ASP A 106 36.04 -16.31 -8.20
C ASP A 106 36.93 -16.03 -9.42
N ASP A 107 38.22 -15.85 -9.14
CA ASP A 107 39.31 -15.92 -10.10
C ASP A 107 39.36 -17.31 -10.72
N SER A 108 38.88 -17.45 -11.95
CA SER A 108 39.10 -18.65 -12.76
C SER A 108 39.50 -18.25 -14.18
N GLN A 109 40.82 -18.31 -14.38
CA GLN A 109 41.59 -18.37 -15.62
C GLN A 109 40.79 -18.84 -16.85
N HIS A 110 40.82 -18.04 -17.92
CA HIS A 110 40.65 -18.55 -19.28
C HIS A 110 41.93 -18.33 -20.08
N ASN A 111 42.48 -19.44 -20.55
CA ASN A 111 43.68 -19.55 -21.35
C ASN A 111 43.52 -18.94 -22.75
N LYS A 112 44.63 -18.35 -23.23
CA LYS A 112 45.19 -18.29 -24.60
C LYS A 112 44.26 -18.13 -25.82
N CYS A 113 44.51 -17.06 -26.58
CA CYS A 113 44.60 -16.98 -28.05
C CYS A 113 45.05 -15.55 -28.40
N SER A 114 45.95 -15.23 -29.33
CA SER A 114 46.78 -15.94 -30.30
C SER A 114 48.00 -15.05 -30.61
#